data_AF-A0A2I0PLM2-F1
#
_entry.id   AF-A0A2I0PLM2-F1
#
_cell.length_a   1.000
_cell.length_b   1.000
_cell.length_c   1.000
_cell.angle_alpha   90.00
_cell.angle_beta   90.00
_cell.angle_gamma   90.00
#
_symmetry.space_group_name_H-M   'P 1'
#
loop_
_entity.id
_entity.type
_entity.pdbx_description
1 polymer ?
#
loop_
_entity_poly.entity_id
_entity_poly.type
_entity_poly.pdbx_seq_one_letter_code
_entity_poly.pdbx_strand_id
1 'polypeptide(L)'
;MDYLTLSIWIIFILLIIGGIIGFFRIFENSNPRVENLVLIAILVAISVMGTLPTAAIPGLQLASFIIIMTGIIFGRETGFITGVLTALVIGLFLGLGYWTIFQMIAWGIMGLSAGILSSKLENAYIRIVFGFMWGFFYGWITDISMLPFISTLNITAILGVFAASIPFDLVHGLTNAILLALFYGLFKRIFTRAKDKFILSDLKESSVK
;
A
#
# COMPACT_ATOMS: atom_id res chain seq x y z
N MET A 1 13.02 29.01 -15.44
CA MET A 1 13.27 27.62 -15.02
C MET A 1 14.67 27.26 -15.47
N ASP A 2 15.55 27.02 -14.52
CA ASP A 2 16.87 26.44 -14.72
C ASP A 2 16.74 25.02 -15.34
N TYR A 3 17.71 24.64 -16.18
CA TYR A 3 17.69 23.36 -16.90
C TYR A 3 17.65 22.14 -15.97
N LEU A 4 18.17 22.27 -14.75
CA LEU A 4 18.13 21.25 -13.71
C LEU A 4 16.70 21.02 -13.21
N THR A 5 15.96 22.08 -12.89
CA THR A 5 14.56 21.94 -12.48
C THR A 5 13.71 21.36 -13.60
N LEU A 6 13.91 21.80 -14.85
CA LEU A 6 13.18 21.25 -16.01
C LEU A 6 13.44 19.75 -16.19
N SER A 7 14.68 19.29 -16.07
CA SER A 7 15.01 17.86 -16.20
C SER A 7 14.40 17.02 -15.07
N ILE A 8 14.32 17.55 -13.85
CA ILE A 8 13.66 16.90 -12.72
C ILE A 8 12.17 16.73 -12.96
N TRP A 9 11.47 17.77 -13.44
CA TRP A 9 10.06 17.67 -13.80
C TRP A 9 9.81 16.60 -14.86
N ILE A 10 10.67 16.53 -15.89
CA ILE A 10 10.59 15.51 -16.93
C ILE A 10 10.75 14.11 -16.34
N ILE A 11 11.75 13.88 -15.47
CA ILE A 11 11.97 12.59 -14.82
C ILE A 11 10.74 12.18 -13.99
N PHE A 12 10.17 13.10 -13.21
CA PHE A 12 8.98 12.81 -12.39
C PHE A 12 7.74 12.51 -13.23
N ILE A 13 7.53 13.22 -14.34
CA ILE A 13 6.47 12.90 -15.30
C ILE A 13 6.65 11.49 -15.87
N LEU A 14 7.87 11.14 -16.27
CA LEU A 14 8.18 9.80 -16.77
C LEU A 14 7.97 8.71 -15.69
N LEU A 15 8.32 8.99 -14.43
CA LEU A 15 8.07 8.08 -13.31
C LEU A 15 6.57 7.88 -13.07
N ILE A 16 5.77 8.96 -13.13
CA ILE A 16 4.31 8.90 -12.98
C ILE A 16 3.69 8.06 -14.10
N ILE A 17 4.04 8.35 -15.35
CA ILE A 17 3.56 7.61 -16.51
C ILE A 17 4.00 6.14 -16.42
N GLY A 18 5.26 5.89 -16.06
CA GLY A 18 5.79 4.55 -15.86
C GLY A 18 5.07 3.78 -14.75
N GLY A 19 4.73 4.43 -13.64
CA GLY A 19 3.96 3.84 -12.55
C GLY A 19 2.54 3.45 -12.97
N ILE A 20 1.86 4.31 -13.72
CA ILE A 20 0.52 4.02 -14.26
C ILE A 20 0.58 2.85 -15.25
N ILE A 21 1.50 2.89 -16.21
CA ILE A 21 1.69 1.80 -17.19
C ILE A 21 2.05 0.49 -16.47
N GLY A 22 2.94 0.55 -15.48
CA GLY A 22 3.34 -0.59 -14.68
C GLY A 22 2.14 -1.22 -13.95
N PHE A 23 1.29 -0.39 -13.33
CA PHE A 23 0.04 -0.86 -12.72
C PHE A 23 -0.86 -1.57 -13.73
N PHE A 24 -1.15 -0.95 -14.87
CA PHE A 24 -2.03 -1.55 -15.89
C PHE A 24 -1.47 -2.87 -16.43
N ARG A 25 -0.16 -2.94 -16.70
CA ARG A 25 0.49 -4.18 -17.16
C ARG A 25 0.40 -5.29 -16.12
N ILE A 26 0.66 -4.99 -14.84
CA ILE A 26 0.57 -6.00 -13.78
C ILE A 26 -0.87 -6.47 -13.63
N PHE A 27 -1.83 -5.53 -13.65
CA PHE A 27 -3.25 -5.84 -13.54
C PHE A 27 -3.74 -6.73 -14.70
N GLU A 28 -3.41 -6.36 -15.94
CA GLU A 28 -3.80 -7.11 -17.13
C GLU A 28 -3.15 -8.50 -17.17
N ASN A 29 -1.85 -8.60 -16.89
CA ASN A 29 -1.14 -9.89 -16.88
C ASN A 29 -1.63 -10.83 -15.79
N SER A 30 -2.15 -10.31 -14.69
CA SER A 30 -2.66 -11.13 -13.58
C SER A 30 -3.94 -11.90 -13.94
N ASN A 31 -4.58 -11.61 -15.08
CA ASN A 31 -5.84 -12.22 -15.54
C ASN A 31 -6.80 -12.54 -14.38
N PRO A 32 -7.15 -11.53 -13.56
CA PRO A 32 -7.86 -11.77 -12.32
C PRO A 32 -9.25 -12.32 -12.65
N ARG A 33 -9.56 -13.51 -12.13
CA ARG A 33 -10.92 -14.06 -12.21
C ARG A 33 -11.92 -13.07 -11.60
N VAL A 34 -13.15 -13.06 -12.10
CA VAL A 34 -14.19 -12.09 -11.70
C VAL A 34 -14.39 -12.09 -10.18
N GLU A 35 -14.29 -13.26 -9.56
CA GLU A 35 -14.51 -13.46 -8.13
C GLU A 35 -13.35 -12.88 -7.28
N ASN A 36 -12.12 -12.94 -7.82
CA ASN A 36 -10.96 -12.27 -7.22
C ASN A 36 -11.11 -10.74 -7.29
N LEU A 37 -11.69 -10.20 -8.36
CA LEU A 37 -11.95 -8.76 -8.49
C LEU A 37 -12.98 -8.29 -7.45
N VAL A 38 -14.06 -9.05 -7.24
CA VAL A 38 -15.06 -8.72 -6.20
C VAL A 38 -14.42 -8.72 -4.81
N LEU A 39 -13.59 -9.73 -4.52
CA LEU A 39 -12.87 -9.80 -3.25
C LEU A 39 -11.93 -8.61 -3.05
N ILE A 40 -11.13 -8.27 -4.08
CA ILE A 40 -10.25 -7.09 -4.05
C ILE A 40 -11.07 -5.82 -3.81
N ALA A 41 -12.22 -5.65 -4.47
CA ALA A 41 -13.08 -4.49 -4.27
C ALA A 41 -13.57 -4.39 -2.81
N ILE A 42 -13.95 -5.51 -2.19
CA ILE A 42 -14.34 -5.56 -0.77
C ILE A 42 -13.16 -5.18 0.13
N LEU A 43 -11.96 -5.72 -0.12
CA LEU A 43 -10.77 -5.44 0.67
C LEU A 43 -10.32 -3.98 0.56
N VAL A 44 -10.40 -3.40 -0.65
CA VAL A 44 -10.17 -1.97 -0.89
C VAL A 44 -11.20 -1.14 -0.12
N ALA A 45 -12.50 -1.49 -0.19
CA ALA A 45 -13.53 -0.77 0.54
C ALA A 45 -13.30 -0.79 2.06
N ILE A 46 -12.91 -1.93 2.63
CA ILE A 46 -12.55 -2.04 4.06
C ILE A 46 -11.34 -1.17 4.39
N SER A 47 -10.30 -1.18 3.55
CA SER A 47 -9.08 -0.37 3.73
C SER A 47 -9.39 1.13 3.72
N VAL A 48 -10.21 1.56 2.77
CA VAL A 48 -10.69 2.95 2.62
C VAL A 48 -11.52 3.35 3.83
N MET A 49 -12.48 2.52 4.26
CA MET A 49 -13.32 2.80 5.44
C MET A 49 -12.52 2.92 6.74
N GLY A 50 -11.42 2.19 6.89
CA GLY A 50 -10.52 2.37 8.03
C GLY A 50 -9.80 3.72 8.01
N THR A 51 -9.49 4.24 6.83
CA THR A 51 -8.60 5.39 6.67
C THR A 51 -9.34 6.72 6.54
N LEU A 52 -10.49 6.77 5.86
CA LEU A 52 -11.22 8.04 5.68
C LEU A 52 -11.61 8.72 7.01
N PRO A 53 -12.11 8.03 8.03
CA PRO A 53 -12.43 8.66 9.32
C PRO A 53 -11.19 9.13 10.09
N THR A 54 -10.04 8.52 9.82
CA THR A 54 -8.75 8.82 10.49
C THR A 54 -7.89 9.80 9.69
N ALA A 55 -8.33 10.23 8.51
CA ALA A 55 -7.59 11.12 7.61
C ALA A 55 -7.22 12.48 8.25
N ALA A 56 -7.96 12.91 9.26
CA ALA A 56 -7.66 14.13 10.02
C ALA A 56 -6.46 14.00 10.97
N ILE A 57 -5.98 12.78 11.24
CA ILE A 57 -4.83 12.50 12.11
C ILE A 57 -3.64 12.10 11.21
N PRO A 58 -2.67 12.98 10.99
CA PRO A 58 -1.52 12.69 10.15
C PRO A 58 -0.76 11.43 10.62
N GLY A 59 -0.40 10.56 9.67
CA GLY A 59 0.30 9.29 9.94
C GLY A 59 -0.60 8.14 10.41
N LEU A 60 -1.85 8.38 10.83
CA LEU A 60 -2.76 7.32 11.27
C LEU A 60 -3.44 6.65 10.06
N GLN A 61 -2.75 5.70 9.43
CA GLN A 61 -3.24 5.02 8.23
C GLN A 61 -3.64 3.56 8.51
N LEU A 62 -4.92 3.32 8.83
CA LEU A 62 -5.42 1.97 9.10
C LEU A 62 -5.42 1.06 7.85
N ALA A 63 -5.42 1.64 6.63
CA ALA A 63 -5.33 0.91 5.38
C ALA A 63 -4.12 -0.03 5.33
N SER A 64 -2.95 0.40 5.81
CA SER A 64 -1.72 -0.39 5.79
C SER A 64 -1.89 -1.74 6.46
N PHE A 65 -2.59 -1.80 7.59
CA PHE A 65 -2.88 -3.06 8.27
C PHE A 65 -3.70 -4.00 7.37
N ILE A 66 -4.77 -3.51 6.74
CA ILE A 66 -5.61 -4.32 5.84
C ILE A 66 -4.84 -4.80 4.62
N ILE A 67 -3.97 -3.95 4.06
CA ILE A 67 -3.12 -4.28 2.91
C ILE A 67 -2.11 -5.38 3.27
N ILE A 68 -1.46 -5.27 4.43
CA ILE A 68 -0.54 -6.30 4.94
C ILE A 68 -1.28 -7.62 5.17
N MET A 69 -2.44 -7.58 5.83
CA MET A 69 -3.27 -8.77 6.08
C MET A 69 -3.71 -9.42 4.77
N THR A 70 -4.06 -8.60 3.78
CA THR A 70 -4.43 -9.07 2.45
C THR A 70 -3.27 -9.81 1.79
N GLY A 71 -2.07 -9.22 1.82
CA GLY A 71 -0.86 -9.86 1.30
C GLY A 71 -0.57 -11.20 1.97
N ILE A 72 -0.62 -11.25 3.30
CA ILE A 72 -0.34 -12.47 4.07
C ILE A 72 -1.32 -13.61 3.72
N ILE A 73 -2.60 -13.31 3.53
CA ILE A 73 -3.66 -14.33 3.45
C ILE A 73 -4.01 -14.70 2.01
N PHE A 74 -4.18 -13.70 1.15
CA PHE A 74 -4.60 -13.90 -0.24
C PHE A 74 -3.42 -13.98 -1.20
N GLY A 75 -2.24 -13.54 -0.78
CA GLY A 75 -0.98 -13.66 -1.52
C GLY A 75 -0.46 -12.33 -2.06
N ARG A 76 0.73 -12.38 -2.67
CA ARG A 76 1.50 -11.21 -3.10
C ARG A 76 0.77 -10.33 -4.12
N GLU A 77 0.09 -10.94 -5.08
CA GLU A 77 -0.60 -10.21 -6.16
C GLU A 77 -1.85 -9.49 -5.62
N THR A 78 -2.69 -10.20 -4.86
CA THR A 78 -3.87 -9.60 -4.23
C THR A 78 -3.47 -8.48 -3.25
N GLY A 79 -2.41 -8.68 -2.47
CA GLY A 79 -1.84 -7.65 -1.59
C GLY A 79 -1.39 -6.42 -2.36
N PHE A 80 -0.64 -6.61 -3.46
CA PHE A 80 -0.18 -5.53 -4.32
C PHE A 80 -1.35 -4.73 -4.91
N ILE A 81 -2.28 -5.41 -5.58
CA ILE A 81 -3.42 -4.76 -6.25
C ILE A 81 -4.30 -4.02 -5.24
N THR A 82 -4.55 -4.63 -4.07
CA THR A 82 -5.33 -3.99 -3.00
C THR A 82 -4.64 -2.73 -2.50
N GLY A 83 -3.31 -2.74 -2.31
CA GLY A 83 -2.56 -1.56 -1.91
C GLY A 83 -2.62 -0.42 -2.93
N VAL A 84 -2.40 -0.74 -4.21
CA VAL A 84 -2.47 0.23 -5.30
C VAL A 84 -3.86 0.84 -5.42
N LEU A 85 -4.90 0.02 -5.46
CA LEU A 85 -6.28 0.50 -5.60
C LEU A 85 -6.76 1.27 -4.37
N THR A 86 -6.30 0.91 -3.17
CA THR A 86 -6.64 1.66 -1.95
C THR A 86 -6.12 3.10 -2.01
N ALA A 87 -4.88 3.32 -2.46
CA ALA A 87 -4.34 4.66 -2.68
C ALA A 87 -5.18 5.46 -3.69
N LEU A 88 -5.53 4.83 -4.81
CA LEU A 88 -6.33 5.46 -5.85
C LEU A 88 -7.71 5.86 -5.32
N VAL A 89 -8.41 4.94 -4.64
CA VAL A 89 -9.78 5.18 -4.14
C VAL A 89 -9.78 6.22 -3.03
N ILE A 90 -8.85 6.16 -2.07
CA ILE A 90 -8.72 7.21 -1.05
C ILE A 90 -8.46 8.57 -1.71
N GLY A 91 -7.62 8.62 -2.74
CA GLY A 91 -7.36 9.83 -3.52
C GLY A 91 -8.60 10.38 -4.23
N LEU A 92 -9.57 9.54 -4.63
CA LEU A 92 -10.84 10.03 -5.18
C LEU A 92 -11.68 10.82 -4.15
N PHE A 93 -11.54 10.51 -2.86
CA PHE A 93 -12.23 11.25 -1.78
C PHE A 93 -11.43 12.45 -1.26
N LEU A 94 -10.11 12.31 -1.11
CA LEU A 94 -9.25 13.32 -0.50
C LEU A 94 -8.54 14.24 -1.50
N GLY A 95 -8.70 13.98 -2.80
CA GLY A 95 -8.02 14.67 -3.89
C GLY A 95 -6.93 13.82 -4.52
N LEU A 96 -6.95 13.75 -5.85
CA LEU A 96 -5.89 13.11 -6.64
C LEU A 96 -4.78 14.12 -6.91
N GLY A 97 -3.54 13.68 -6.79
CA GLY A 97 -2.37 14.51 -7.08
C GLY A 97 -1.18 13.68 -7.52
N TYR A 98 -0.07 14.36 -7.80
CA TYR A 98 1.19 13.71 -8.18
C TYR A 98 1.69 12.74 -7.09
N TRP A 99 1.39 13.01 -5.82
CA TRP A 99 1.75 12.17 -4.68
C TRP A 99 1.02 10.83 -4.68
N THR A 100 -0.19 10.74 -5.28
CA THR A 100 -1.00 9.52 -5.28
C THR A 100 -0.26 8.35 -5.91
N ILE A 101 0.56 8.59 -6.94
CA ILE A 101 1.35 7.54 -7.58
C ILE A 101 2.38 6.94 -6.62
N PHE A 102 3.02 7.77 -5.79
CA PHE A 102 3.96 7.30 -4.79
C PHE A 102 3.26 6.53 -3.67
N GLN A 103 2.04 6.95 -3.29
CA GLN A 103 1.21 6.18 -2.35
C GLN A 103 0.80 4.82 -2.92
N MET A 104 0.42 4.78 -4.21
CA MET A 104 0.11 3.54 -4.93
C MET A 104 1.31 2.58 -4.93
N ILE A 105 2.51 3.09 -5.23
CA ILE A 105 3.75 2.31 -5.21
C ILE A 105 4.05 1.82 -3.78
N ALA A 106 4.01 2.70 -2.79
CA ALA A 106 4.35 2.39 -1.40
C ALA A 106 3.43 1.30 -0.82
N TRP A 107 2.12 1.49 -0.91
CA TRP A 107 1.14 0.50 -0.44
C TRP A 107 1.11 -0.77 -1.30
N GLY A 108 1.33 -0.66 -2.60
CA GLY A 108 1.47 -1.82 -3.48
C GLY A 108 2.64 -2.71 -3.05
N ILE A 109 3.84 -2.15 -2.89
CA ILE A 109 5.02 -2.91 -2.47
C ILE A 109 4.87 -3.43 -1.03
N MET A 110 4.20 -2.67 -0.15
CA MET A 110 3.87 -3.12 1.20
C MET A 110 3.03 -4.41 1.17
N GLY A 111 1.95 -4.44 0.40
CA GLY A 111 1.12 -5.64 0.25
C GLY A 111 1.84 -6.80 -0.45
N LEU A 112 2.64 -6.50 -1.48
CA LEU A 112 3.44 -7.48 -2.21
C LEU A 112 4.47 -8.17 -1.29
N SER A 113 5.25 -7.38 -0.56
CA SER A 113 6.28 -7.88 0.34
C SER A 113 5.68 -8.65 1.52
N ALA A 114 4.52 -8.23 2.03
CA ALA A 114 3.77 -8.98 3.03
C ALA A 114 3.36 -10.38 2.53
N GLY A 115 2.94 -10.48 1.26
CA GLY A 115 2.61 -11.77 0.66
C GLY A 115 3.83 -12.66 0.39
N ILE A 116 4.96 -12.08 -0.02
CA ILE A 116 6.23 -12.83 -0.20
C ILE A 116 6.74 -13.37 1.13
N LEU A 117 6.63 -12.58 2.20
CA LEU A 117 7.14 -12.94 3.53
C LEU A 117 6.08 -13.58 4.43
N SER A 118 4.91 -13.95 3.89
CA SER A 118 3.75 -14.43 4.64
C SER A 118 4.07 -15.52 5.67
N SER A 119 4.90 -16.51 5.30
CA SER A 119 5.32 -17.58 6.21
C SER A 119 6.15 -17.08 7.42
N LYS A 120 6.99 -16.06 7.23
CA LYS A 120 7.77 -15.45 8.32
C LYS A 120 6.91 -14.55 9.20
N LEU A 121 5.88 -13.92 8.63
CA LEU A 121 4.95 -13.01 9.32
C LEU A 121 3.94 -13.74 10.21
N GLU A 122 3.96 -15.08 10.24
CA GLU A 122 3.29 -15.87 11.28
C GLU A 122 3.89 -15.62 12.66
N ASN A 123 5.21 -15.39 12.72
CA ASN A 123 5.86 -14.99 13.96
C ASN A 123 5.44 -13.57 14.35
N ALA A 124 4.89 -13.43 15.57
CA ALA A 124 4.37 -12.16 16.07
C ALA A 124 5.42 -11.04 16.07
N TYR A 125 6.64 -11.32 16.52
CA TYR A 125 7.71 -10.32 16.58
C TYR A 125 8.12 -9.84 15.20
N ILE A 126 8.31 -10.78 14.25
CA ILE A 126 8.69 -10.44 12.88
C ILE A 126 7.62 -9.58 12.23
N ARG A 127 6.34 -9.91 12.44
CA ARG A 127 5.22 -9.16 11.85
C ARG A 127 5.08 -7.76 12.42
N ILE A 128 5.24 -7.59 13.74
CA ILE A 128 5.19 -6.28 14.39
C ILE A 128 6.32 -5.39 13.88
N VAL A 129 7.55 -5.91 13.85
CA VAL A 129 8.72 -5.18 13.33
C VAL A 129 8.54 -4.85 11.84
N PHE A 130 8.03 -5.79 11.06
CA PHE A 130 7.74 -5.58 9.63
C PHE A 130 6.76 -4.42 9.43
N GLY A 131 5.64 -4.40 10.14
CA GLY A 131 4.66 -3.32 10.04
C GLY A 131 5.20 -1.97 10.51
N PHE A 132 5.99 -1.97 11.59
CA PHE A 132 6.65 -0.77 12.09
C PHE A 132 7.61 -0.17 11.06
N MET A 133 8.50 -0.99 10.48
CA MET A 133 9.44 -0.57 9.44
C MET A 133 8.74 -0.09 8.18
N TRP A 134 7.62 -0.72 7.81
CA TRP A 134 6.83 -0.29 6.66
C TRP A 134 6.13 1.07 6.84
N GLY A 135 5.93 1.54 8.07
CA GLY A 135 5.52 2.94 8.31
C GLY A 135 6.55 3.93 7.77
N PHE A 136 7.83 3.70 8.09
CA PHE A 136 8.94 4.53 7.59
C PHE A 136 9.16 4.36 6.09
N PHE A 137 9.16 3.13 5.57
CA PHE A 137 9.31 2.93 4.13
C PHE A 137 8.18 3.57 3.32
N TYR A 138 6.95 3.55 3.85
CA TYR A 138 5.85 4.27 3.22
C TYR A 138 6.13 5.76 3.17
N GLY A 139 6.44 6.36 4.32
CA GLY A 139 6.79 7.77 4.45
C GLY A 139 7.86 8.19 3.46
N TRP A 140 9.00 7.49 3.49
CA TRP A 140 10.13 7.79 2.62
C TRP A 140 9.82 7.66 1.14
N ILE A 141 9.04 6.66 0.73
CA ILE A 141 8.63 6.54 -0.68
C ILE A 141 7.72 7.72 -1.05
N THR A 142 6.80 8.12 -0.17
CA THR A 142 5.89 9.24 -0.44
C THR A 142 6.58 10.60 -0.39
N ASP A 143 7.60 10.77 0.43
CA ASP A 143 8.40 12.00 0.55
C ASP A 143 9.16 12.33 -0.74
N ILE A 144 9.50 11.31 -1.54
CA ILE A 144 10.09 11.51 -2.88
C ILE A 144 9.20 12.42 -3.74
N SER A 145 7.88 12.36 -3.55
CA SER A 145 6.94 13.20 -4.30
C SER A 145 7.14 14.70 -4.07
N MET A 146 7.75 15.11 -2.95
CA MET A 146 7.99 16.51 -2.59
C MET A 146 9.28 17.08 -3.19
N LEU A 147 10.21 16.22 -3.65
CA LEU A 147 11.52 16.64 -4.13
C LEU A 147 11.51 17.57 -5.36
N PRO A 148 10.52 17.52 -6.29
CA PRO A 148 10.44 18.50 -7.38
C PRO A 148 10.07 19.92 -6.93
N PHE A 149 9.55 20.06 -5.70
CA PHE A 149 8.98 21.30 -5.19
C PHE A 149 9.90 22.02 -4.21
N ILE A 150 11.02 21.41 -3.79
CA ILE A 150 12.00 22.09 -2.94
C ILE A 150 12.80 23.11 -3.76
N SER A 151 13.01 24.30 -3.17
CA SER A 151 13.65 25.43 -3.84
C SER A 151 15.14 25.20 -4.15
N THR A 152 15.79 24.27 -3.45
CA THR A 152 17.20 23.93 -3.66
C THR A 152 17.40 22.44 -3.46
N LEU A 153 17.78 21.72 -4.53
CA LEU A 153 18.17 20.32 -4.43
C LEU A 153 19.62 20.19 -3.99
N ASN A 154 19.81 20.03 -2.69
CA ASN A 154 21.07 19.59 -2.10
C ASN A 154 20.79 18.51 -1.06
N ILE A 155 21.84 17.78 -0.65
CA ILE A 155 21.72 16.68 0.32
C ILE A 155 21.06 17.15 1.62
N THR A 156 21.37 18.35 2.09
CA THR A 156 20.78 18.90 3.31
C THR A 156 19.27 19.12 3.19
N ALA A 157 18.80 19.65 2.06
CA ALA A 157 17.38 19.85 1.80
C ALA A 157 16.62 18.52 1.66
N ILE A 158 17.23 17.55 0.95
CA ILE A 158 16.66 16.20 0.80
C ILE A 158 16.54 15.53 2.18
N LEU A 159 17.61 15.51 2.97
CA LEU A 159 17.59 14.99 4.33
C LEU A 159 16.62 15.75 5.23
N GLY A 160 16.43 17.05 4.99
CA GLY A 160 15.45 17.87 5.69
C GLY A 160 14.00 17.40 5.46
N VAL A 161 13.65 17.00 4.22
CA VAL A 161 12.31 16.44 3.91
C VAL A 161 12.09 15.16 4.70
N PHE A 162 13.03 14.20 4.63
CA PHE A 162 12.92 12.94 5.36
C PHE A 162 12.96 13.13 6.89
N ALA A 163 13.71 14.12 7.40
CA ALA A 163 13.74 14.40 8.83
C ALA A 163 12.41 14.99 9.31
N ALA A 164 11.75 15.81 8.48
CA ALA A 164 10.46 16.40 8.80
C ALA A 164 9.31 15.37 8.81
N SER A 165 9.43 14.26 8.09
CA SER A 165 8.41 13.20 8.06
C SER A 165 8.49 12.22 9.22
N ILE A 166 9.62 12.14 9.94
CA ILE A 166 9.85 11.19 11.05
C ILE A 166 8.68 11.09 12.05
N PRO A 167 8.06 12.19 12.54
CA PRO A 167 6.95 12.08 13.47
C PRO A 167 5.73 11.36 12.87
N PHE A 168 5.42 11.62 11.59
CA PHE A 168 4.30 10.99 10.89
C PHE A 168 4.60 9.52 10.58
N ASP A 169 5.83 9.22 10.17
CA ASP A 169 6.33 7.87 9.93
C ASP A 169 6.30 7.02 11.19
N LEU A 170 6.66 7.62 12.33
CA LEU A 170 6.60 6.98 13.63
C LEU A 170 5.16 6.65 14.02
N VAL A 171 4.23 7.60 13.85
CA VAL A 171 2.79 7.35 14.10
C VAL A 171 2.28 6.21 13.22
N HIS A 172 2.65 6.21 11.94
CA HIS A 172 2.24 5.16 11.00
C HIS A 172 2.84 3.80 11.37
N GLY A 173 4.14 3.75 11.67
CA GLY A 173 4.83 2.55 12.11
C GLY A 173 4.23 1.98 13.40
N LEU A 174 3.98 2.83 14.40
CA LEU A 174 3.33 2.42 15.66
C LEU A 174 1.91 1.92 15.42
N THR A 175 1.15 2.60 14.56
CA THR A 175 -0.20 2.15 14.17
C THR A 175 -0.17 0.74 13.59
N ASN A 176 0.72 0.49 12.62
CA ASN A 176 0.86 -0.84 12.03
C ASN A 176 1.28 -1.88 13.06
N ALA A 177 2.27 -1.56 13.91
CA ALA A 177 2.76 -2.44 14.96
C ALA A 177 1.64 -2.85 15.94
N ILE A 178 0.88 -1.87 16.44
CA ILE A 178 -0.21 -2.07 17.39
C ILE A 178 -1.33 -2.90 16.75
N LEU A 179 -1.76 -2.55 15.52
CA LEU A 179 -2.83 -3.29 14.85
C LEU A 179 -2.43 -4.74 14.55
N LEU A 180 -1.20 -4.97 14.10
CA LEU A 180 -0.67 -6.32 13.83
C LEU A 180 -0.41 -7.15 15.10
N ALA A 181 -0.17 -6.49 16.24
CA ALA A 181 -0.08 -7.15 17.53
C ALA A 181 -1.47 -7.57 18.04
N LEU A 182 -2.45 -6.67 18.00
CA LEU A 182 -3.76 -6.86 18.62
C LEU A 182 -4.75 -7.62 17.73
N PHE A 183 -4.83 -7.27 16.45
CA PHE A 183 -5.94 -7.70 15.59
C PHE A 183 -5.58 -8.77 14.56
N TYR A 184 -4.31 -9.16 14.46
CA TYR A 184 -3.86 -10.16 13.48
C TYR A 184 -4.66 -11.46 13.55
N GLY A 185 -4.83 -12.04 14.74
CA GLY A 185 -5.55 -13.32 14.89
C GLY A 185 -7.02 -13.24 14.48
N LEU A 186 -7.69 -12.13 14.84
CA LEU A 186 -9.10 -11.88 14.48
C LEU A 186 -9.25 -11.76 12.96
N PHE A 187 -8.48 -10.88 12.34
CA PHE A 187 -8.55 -10.64 10.90
C PHE A 187 -8.08 -11.86 10.10
N LYS A 188 -7.09 -12.60 10.60
CA LYS A 188 -6.68 -13.87 9.99
C LYS A 188 -7.85 -14.83 9.88
N ARG A 189 -8.59 -15.04 10.97
CA ARG A 189 -9.77 -15.91 10.97
C ARG A 189 -10.86 -15.43 10.00
N ILE A 190 -11.15 -14.12 9.98
CA ILE A 190 -12.18 -13.55 9.10
C ILE A 190 -11.77 -13.69 7.62
N PHE A 191 -10.55 -13.30 7.29
CA PHE A 191 -10.06 -13.27 5.91
C PHE A 191 -9.83 -14.69 5.37
N THR A 192 -9.35 -15.64 6.17
CA THR A 192 -9.26 -17.04 5.74
C THR A 192 -10.65 -17.62 5.44
N ARG A 193 -11.67 -17.33 6.26
CA ARG A 193 -13.05 -17.76 5.95
C ARG A 193 -13.58 -17.14 4.65
N ALA A 194 -13.27 -15.88 4.39
CA ALA A 194 -13.63 -15.23 3.12
C ALA A 194 -12.88 -15.88 1.95
N LYS A 195 -11.58 -16.18 2.10
CA LYS A 195 -10.77 -16.89 1.11
C LYS A 195 -11.39 -18.24 0.74
N ASP A 196 -11.76 -19.02 1.75
CA ASP A 196 -12.33 -20.35 1.54
C ASP A 196 -13.69 -20.27 0.81
N LYS A 197 -14.49 -19.25 1.12
CA LYS A 197 -15.82 -19.04 0.52
C LYS A 197 -15.80 -18.47 -0.89
N PHE A 198 -14.82 -17.64 -1.25
CA PHE A 198 -14.81 -16.92 -2.54
C PHE A 198 -13.75 -17.42 -3.52
N ILE A 199 -12.74 -18.17 -3.06
CA ILE A 199 -11.66 -18.66 -3.94
C ILE A 199 -11.70 -20.18 -4.06
N LEU A 200 -11.89 -20.91 -2.96
CA LEU A 200 -11.82 -22.37 -2.96
C LEU A 200 -13.12 -23.07 -3.38
N SER A 201 -14.28 -22.44 -3.18
CA SER A 201 -15.57 -22.92 -3.70
C SER A 201 -15.58 -22.94 -5.23
N ASP A 202 -15.07 -21.88 -5.84
CA ASP A 202 -15.19 -21.67 -7.28
C ASP A 202 -14.19 -22.53 -8.04
N LEU A 203 -13.02 -22.80 -7.44
CA LEU A 203 -12.10 -23.81 -7.96
C LEU A 203 -12.74 -25.20 -8.00
N LYS A 204 -13.52 -25.58 -6.98
CA LYS A 204 -14.26 -26.85 -6.98
C LYS A 204 -15.34 -26.88 -8.07
N GLU A 205 -16.15 -25.84 -8.21
CA GLU A 205 -17.18 -25.79 -9.27
C GLU A 205 -16.59 -25.78 -10.69
N SER A 206 -15.47 -25.10 -10.91
CA SER A 206 -14.79 -25.07 -12.22
C SER A 206 -14.10 -26.40 -12.59
N SER A 207 -13.71 -27.22 -11.61
CA SER A 207 -13.10 -28.54 -11.84
C SER A 207 -14.09 -29.68 -12.09
N VAL A 208 -15.39 -29.41 -11.89
CA VAL A 208 -16.49 -30.36 -12.12
C VAL A 208 -17.15 -30.14 -13.50
N LYS A 209 -16.78 -29.07 -14.20
CA LYS A 209 -17.15 -28.81 -15.60
C LYS A 209 -16.02 -29.20 -16.54
#